data_AF-A0A7C3WYX2-F1
#
_entry.id   AF-A0A7C3WYX2-F1
#
_cell.length_a   1.000
_cell.length_b   1.000
_cell.length_c   1.000
_cell.angle_alpha   90.00
_cell.angle_beta   90.00
_cell.angle_gamma   90.00
#
_symmetry.space_group_name_H-M   'P 1'
#
loop_
_entity.id
_entity.type
_entity.pdbx_description
1 polymer ?
#
loop_
_entity_poly.entity_id
_entity_poly.type
_entity_poly.pdbx_seq_one_letter_code
_entity_poly.pdbx_strand_id
1 'polypeptide(L)'
;MSVVDYDKSEGVFILKTPSCSIKFTIGACYYHDALFPSFYIPLLISESSEEAKRLLLAVIDLTNINLVMEKILKTACEKGFAEAWALVNRYRANAPQGYSFYADPESRKIDFVNGRKGYTFYADGFDPGSLGLPENVYVETRNMTYITLHGYMKAVKCREKFWKFLERLEKLYAYITERKMKQLIATFLSPDSDGEAKAYVLLREEEKNLERALRKEKIIREFKEKGVAGINGGYLVMIDPDYYYPSLFIVSDIGEVKEIDYKHDRSTLNNIIYKLICGKPVKIEFKEASSDDIKNVVTVLGKIRPDLALVMA
;
A
#
# COMPACT_ATOMS: atom_id res chain seq x y z
N MET A 1 -19.80 3.55 -43.19
CA MET A 1 -20.36 2.78 -42.07
C MET A 1 -19.51 1.52 -41.96
N SER A 2 -18.71 1.38 -40.91
CA SER A 2 -17.82 0.22 -40.75
C SER A 2 -18.60 -0.91 -40.09
N VAL A 3 -18.66 -2.08 -40.72
CA VAL A 3 -19.31 -3.26 -40.13
C VAL A 3 -18.25 -4.05 -39.39
N VAL A 4 -18.48 -4.29 -38.10
CA VAL A 4 -17.68 -5.22 -37.30
C VAL A 4 -18.36 -6.58 -37.40
N ASP A 5 -17.69 -7.49 -38.09
CA ASP A 5 -18.13 -8.88 -38.24
C ASP A 5 -17.34 -9.76 -37.25
N TYR A 6 -17.93 -10.85 -36.76
CA TYR A 6 -17.23 -11.79 -35.88
C TYR A 6 -17.11 -13.14 -36.55
N ASP A 7 -15.87 -13.55 -36.85
CA ASP A 7 -15.60 -14.88 -37.40
C ASP A 7 -15.53 -15.88 -36.25
N LYS A 8 -16.60 -16.67 -36.10
CA LYS A 8 -16.72 -17.70 -35.07
C LYS A 8 -15.70 -18.84 -35.23
N SER A 9 -15.19 -19.06 -36.45
CA SER A 9 -14.26 -20.16 -36.73
C SER A 9 -12.82 -19.83 -36.34
N GLU A 10 -12.44 -18.56 -36.49
CA GLU A 10 -11.10 -18.06 -36.15
C GLU A 10 -11.06 -17.32 -34.81
N GLY A 11 -12.21 -16.97 -34.23
CA GLY A 11 -12.30 -16.24 -32.96
C GLY A 11 -11.86 -14.77 -33.08
N VAL A 12 -11.90 -14.19 -34.28
CA VAL A 12 -11.40 -12.84 -34.58
C VAL A 12 -12.52 -11.90 -34.99
N PHE A 13 -12.34 -10.61 -34.70
CA PHE A 13 -13.17 -9.54 -35.20
C PHE A 13 -12.62 -9.05 -36.53
N ILE A 14 -13.52 -8.82 -37.48
CA ILE A 14 -13.19 -8.32 -38.80
C ILE A 14 -13.80 -6.94 -38.96
N LEU A 15 -12.95 -5.91 -39.01
CA LEU A 15 -13.36 -4.57 -39.40
C LEU A 15 -13.26 -4.47 -40.92
N LYS A 16 -14.41 -4.38 -41.60
CA LYS A 16 -14.45 -4.17 -43.06
C LYS A 16 -14.54 -2.68 -43.37
N THR A 17 -13.57 -2.18 -44.13
CA THR A 17 -13.58 -0.83 -44.74
C THR A 17 -13.65 -0.95 -46.26
N PRO A 18 -13.99 0.12 -47.01
CA PRO A 18 -14.05 0.07 -48.47
C PRO A 18 -12.73 -0.33 -49.14
N SER A 19 -11.59 -0.14 -48.48
CA SER A 19 -10.25 -0.35 -49.03
C SER A 19 -9.49 -1.53 -48.42
N CYS A 20 -9.92 -2.08 -47.27
CA CYS A 20 -9.28 -3.24 -46.65
C CYS A 20 -10.17 -3.93 -45.60
N SER A 21 -9.78 -5.15 -45.24
CA SER A 21 -10.29 -5.87 -44.07
C SER A 21 -9.18 -6.02 -43.04
N ILE A 22 -9.44 -5.60 -41.80
CA ILE A 22 -8.51 -5.77 -40.67
C ILE A 22 -9.06 -6.87 -39.76
N LYS A 23 -8.28 -7.94 -39.54
CA LYS A 23 -8.55 -8.97 -38.53
C LYS A 23 -7.86 -8.56 -37.23
N PHE A 24 -8.58 -8.58 -36.11
CA PHE A 24 -8.01 -8.29 -34.80
C PHE A 24 -8.63 -9.18 -33.73
N THR A 25 -7.82 -9.51 -32.72
CA THR A 25 -8.27 -10.18 -31.50
C THR A 25 -8.53 -9.12 -30.45
N ILE A 26 -9.68 -9.19 -29.80
CA ILE A 26 -9.94 -8.39 -28.59
C ILE A 26 -9.33 -9.17 -27.43
N GLY A 27 -8.52 -8.57 -26.58
CA GLY A 27 -7.96 -9.26 -25.41
C GLY A 27 -8.98 -9.42 -24.27
N ALA A 28 -9.82 -8.39 -24.09
CA ALA A 28 -10.87 -8.37 -23.08
C ALA A 28 -11.97 -7.37 -23.49
N CYS A 29 -13.19 -7.60 -23.00
CA CYS A 29 -14.37 -6.81 -23.29
C CYS A 29 -14.98 -6.25 -22.01
N TYR A 30 -15.87 -5.26 -22.16
CA TYR A 30 -16.61 -4.67 -21.05
C TYR A 30 -18.08 -5.04 -21.13
N TYR A 31 -18.67 -5.41 -20.00
CA TYR A 31 -20.11 -5.56 -19.82
C TYR A 31 -20.49 -4.90 -18.49
N HIS A 32 -21.29 -3.82 -18.53
CA HIS A 32 -21.59 -2.98 -17.36
C HIS A 32 -20.35 -2.58 -16.55
N ASP A 33 -19.34 -2.02 -17.22
CA ASP A 33 -18.07 -1.58 -16.63
C ASP A 33 -17.17 -2.69 -16.03
N ALA A 34 -17.59 -3.96 -16.09
CA ALA A 34 -16.78 -5.10 -15.71
C ALA A 34 -16.01 -5.67 -16.91
N LEU A 35 -14.70 -5.85 -16.73
CA LEU A 35 -13.82 -6.47 -17.72
C LEU A 35 -14.02 -7.98 -17.72
N PHE A 36 -14.23 -8.59 -18.89
CA PHE A 36 -14.30 -10.04 -19.05
C PHE A 36 -13.47 -10.53 -20.25
N PRO A 37 -12.97 -11.78 -20.23
CA PRO A 37 -12.18 -12.33 -21.32
C PRO A 37 -12.96 -12.46 -22.63
N SER A 38 -12.35 -12.05 -23.74
CA SER A 38 -12.99 -12.03 -25.06
C SER A 38 -13.37 -13.39 -25.62
N PHE A 39 -12.72 -14.47 -25.16
CA PHE A 39 -13.06 -15.83 -25.58
C PHE A 39 -14.50 -16.22 -25.20
N TYR A 40 -15.15 -15.46 -24.31
CA TYR A 40 -16.53 -15.71 -23.89
C TYR A 40 -17.57 -15.11 -24.85
N ILE A 41 -17.16 -14.22 -25.76
CA ILE A 41 -18.05 -13.52 -26.70
C ILE A 41 -18.88 -14.47 -27.58
N PRO A 42 -18.34 -15.57 -28.15
CA PRO A 42 -19.14 -16.53 -28.90
C PRO A 42 -20.40 -16.98 -28.18
N LEU A 43 -20.33 -17.25 -26.87
CA LEU A 43 -21.49 -17.66 -26.08
C LEU A 43 -22.49 -16.52 -25.93
N LEU A 44 -22.02 -15.28 -25.75
CA LEU A 44 -22.86 -14.08 -25.61
C LEU A 44 -23.64 -13.72 -26.89
N ILE A 45 -23.17 -14.12 -28.06
CA ILE A 45 -23.83 -13.88 -29.37
C ILE A 45 -24.44 -15.17 -29.96
N SER A 46 -24.52 -16.24 -29.17
CA SER A 46 -25.12 -17.50 -29.59
C SER A 46 -26.61 -17.57 -29.22
N GLU A 47 -27.28 -18.66 -29.62
CA GLU A 47 -28.64 -18.98 -29.18
C GLU A 47 -28.73 -19.11 -27.65
N SER A 48 -27.62 -19.41 -26.98
CA SER A 48 -27.50 -19.47 -25.52
C SER A 48 -27.17 -18.11 -24.88
N SER A 49 -27.34 -17.00 -25.59
CA SER A 49 -26.92 -15.66 -25.12
C SER A 49 -27.51 -15.26 -23.76
N GLU A 50 -28.77 -15.59 -23.50
CA GLU A 50 -29.41 -15.26 -22.22
C GLU A 50 -28.77 -16.01 -21.05
N GLU A 51 -28.45 -17.29 -21.24
CA GLU A 51 -27.76 -18.08 -20.21
C GLU A 51 -26.32 -17.61 -20.03
N ALA A 52 -25.65 -17.22 -21.11
CA ALA A 52 -24.31 -16.64 -21.07
C ALA A 52 -24.27 -15.31 -20.30
N LYS A 53 -25.23 -14.42 -20.53
CA LYS A 53 -25.37 -13.16 -19.78
C LYS A 53 -25.67 -13.43 -18.31
N ARG A 54 -26.55 -14.39 -18.01
CA ARG A 54 -26.90 -14.77 -16.64
C ARG A 54 -25.70 -15.28 -15.86
N LEU A 55 -24.87 -16.14 -16.47
CA LEU A 55 -23.63 -16.60 -15.85
C LEU A 55 -22.64 -15.45 -15.68
N LEU A 56 -22.43 -14.62 -16.72
CA LEU A 56 -21.48 -13.51 -16.66
C LEU A 56 -21.81 -12.54 -15.53
N LEU A 57 -23.08 -12.12 -15.41
CA LEU A 57 -23.54 -11.27 -14.31
C LEU A 57 -23.30 -11.94 -12.94
N ALA A 58 -23.62 -13.23 -12.81
CA ALA A 58 -23.39 -13.96 -11.57
C ALA A 58 -21.91 -14.09 -11.19
N VAL A 59 -21.00 -14.13 -12.17
CA VAL A 59 -19.55 -14.16 -11.95
C VAL A 59 -19.04 -12.77 -11.56
N ILE A 60 -19.50 -11.72 -12.23
CA ILE A 60 -19.19 -10.32 -11.87
C ILE A 60 -19.63 -10.03 -10.43
N ASP A 61 -20.82 -10.48 -10.04
CA ASP A 61 -21.33 -10.33 -8.67
C ASP A 61 -20.54 -11.17 -7.65
N LEU A 62 -19.95 -12.29 -8.09
CA LEU A 62 -19.23 -13.23 -7.21
C LEU A 62 -17.80 -12.77 -6.92
N THR A 63 -17.08 -12.28 -7.94
CA THR A 63 -15.64 -12.06 -7.86
C THR A 63 -15.17 -10.89 -8.73
N ASN A 64 -14.21 -10.14 -8.19
CA ASN A 64 -13.44 -9.16 -8.95
C ASN A 64 -12.03 -9.68 -9.32
N ILE A 65 -11.75 -10.97 -9.10
CA ILE A 65 -10.45 -11.57 -9.40
C ILE A 65 -10.50 -12.14 -10.82
N ASN A 66 -9.77 -11.50 -11.74
CA ASN A 66 -9.77 -11.85 -13.18
C ASN A 66 -9.48 -13.34 -13.44
N LEU A 67 -8.55 -13.94 -12.70
CA LEU A 67 -8.20 -15.36 -12.87
C LEU A 67 -9.36 -16.30 -12.51
N VAL A 68 -10.16 -15.95 -11.50
CA VAL A 68 -11.34 -16.74 -11.13
C VAL A 68 -12.44 -16.57 -12.17
N MET A 69 -12.68 -15.33 -12.61
CA MET A 69 -13.62 -15.05 -13.68
C MET A 69 -13.26 -15.86 -14.93
N GLU A 70 -12.00 -15.82 -15.34
CA GLU A 70 -11.48 -16.58 -16.46
C GLU A 70 -11.72 -18.08 -16.28
N LYS A 71 -11.39 -18.65 -15.11
CA LYS A 71 -11.60 -20.07 -14.79
C LYS A 71 -13.08 -20.49 -14.95
N ILE A 72 -14.02 -19.70 -14.45
CA ILE A 72 -15.46 -20.02 -14.53
C ILE A 72 -15.95 -19.89 -15.98
N LEU A 73 -15.65 -18.79 -16.65
CA LEU A 73 -16.12 -18.54 -18.02
C LEU A 73 -15.50 -19.52 -19.03
N LYS A 74 -14.24 -19.88 -18.84
CA LYS A 74 -13.57 -20.93 -19.63
C LYS A 74 -14.21 -22.29 -19.40
N THR A 75 -14.58 -22.61 -18.15
CA THR A 75 -15.34 -23.84 -17.85
C THR A 75 -16.67 -23.87 -18.59
N ALA A 76 -17.38 -22.75 -18.70
CA ALA A 76 -18.61 -22.68 -19.48
C ALA A 76 -18.37 -22.94 -20.98
N CYS A 77 -17.28 -22.40 -21.56
CA CYS A 77 -16.91 -22.65 -22.94
C CYS A 77 -16.50 -24.10 -23.22
N GLU A 78 -15.73 -24.71 -22.32
CA GLU A 78 -15.12 -26.03 -22.56
C GLU A 78 -15.99 -27.20 -22.08
N LYS A 79 -16.75 -27.00 -20.99
CA LYS A 79 -17.50 -28.06 -20.29
C LYS A 79 -19.00 -27.76 -20.15
N GLY A 80 -19.44 -26.58 -20.59
CA GLY A 80 -20.85 -26.18 -20.56
C GLY A 80 -21.29 -25.48 -19.26
N PHE A 81 -22.49 -24.89 -19.31
CA PHE A 81 -23.04 -24.06 -18.24
C PHE A 81 -23.26 -24.81 -16.92
N ALA A 82 -23.63 -26.09 -16.96
CA ALA A 82 -23.89 -26.87 -15.75
C ALA A 82 -22.65 -26.95 -14.84
N GLU A 83 -21.48 -27.24 -15.42
CA GLU A 83 -20.21 -27.30 -14.70
C GLU A 83 -19.76 -25.91 -14.21
N ALA A 84 -19.99 -24.87 -15.01
CA ALA A 84 -19.70 -23.49 -14.60
C ALA A 84 -20.58 -23.04 -13.42
N TRP A 85 -21.88 -23.37 -13.42
CA TRP A 85 -22.76 -23.09 -12.28
C TRP A 85 -22.40 -23.92 -11.04
N ALA A 86 -21.96 -25.16 -11.21
CA ALA A 86 -21.45 -25.96 -10.10
C ALA A 86 -20.24 -25.29 -9.43
N LEU A 87 -19.33 -24.70 -10.22
CA LEU A 87 -18.24 -23.86 -9.70
C LEU A 87 -18.77 -22.63 -8.94
N VAL A 88 -19.65 -21.84 -9.56
CA VAL A 88 -20.25 -20.65 -8.93
C VAL A 88 -20.92 -20.97 -7.61
N ASN A 89 -21.73 -22.04 -7.56
CA ASN A 89 -22.45 -22.45 -6.37
C ASN A 89 -21.51 -22.96 -5.27
N ARG A 90 -20.48 -23.73 -5.64
CA ARG A 90 -19.42 -24.14 -4.72
C ARG A 90 -18.69 -22.95 -4.14
N TYR A 91 -18.37 -21.93 -4.94
CA TYR A 91 -17.78 -20.71 -4.42
C TYR A 91 -18.77 -20.02 -3.49
N ARG A 92 -20.00 -19.70 -3.90
CA ARG A 92 -21.01 -19.08 -3.00
C ARG A 92 -21.18 -19.80 -1.66
N ALA A 93 -21.18 -21.13 -1.64
CA ALA A 93 -21.28 -21.92 -0.42
C ALA A 93 -20.09 -21.72 0.56
N ASN A 94 -18.92 -21.37 0.02
CA ASN A 94 -17.68 -21.09 0.75
C ASN A 94 -17.41 -19.59 0.93
N ALA A 95 -18.44 -18.74 0.83
CA ALA A 95 -18.29 -17.30 1.05
C ALA A 95 -17.75 -17.02 2.46
N PRO A 96 -16.92 -15.97 2.66
CA PRO A 96 -16.32 -15.68 3.95
C PRO A 96 -17.38 -15.43 5.03
N GLN A 97 -17.32 -16.18 6.13
CA GLN A 97 -18.17 -16.00 7.32
C GLN A 97 -17.37 -15.32 8.42
N GLY A 98 -17.14 -14.02 8.26
CA GLY A 98 -16.21 -13.27 9.10
C GLY A 98 -14.76 -13.56 8.70
N TYR A 99 -13.88 -13.86 9.67
CA TYR A 99 -12.47 -14.13 9.40
C TYR A 99 -12.25 -15.60 9.03
N SER A 100 -11.97 -15.85 7.74
CA SER A 100 -11.93 -17.18 7.15
C SER A 100 -10.60 -17.43 6.46
N PHE A 101 -10.12 -18.67 6.56
CA PHE A 101 -8.92 -19.14 5.88
C PHE A 101 -9.28 -19.88 4.61
N TYR A 102 -8.44 -19.70 3.59
CA TYR A 102 -8.53 -20.29 2.27
C TYR A 102 -7.14 -20.80 1.87
N ALA A 103 -7.09 -21.75 0.97
CA ALA A 103 -5.85 -22.22 0.37
C ALA A 103 -6.04 -22.40 -1.13
N ASP A 104 -5.01 -22.05 -1.88
CA ASP A 104 -4.92 -22.41 -3.29
C ASP A 104 -4.28 -23.81 -3.38
N PRO A 105 -4.96 -24.84 -3.89
CA PRO A 105 -4.44 -26.21 -3.96
C PRO A 105 -3.15 -26.34 -4.79
N GLU A 106 -2.92 -25.41 -5.72
CA GLU A 106 -1.76 -25.44 -6.62
C GLU A 106 -0.59 -24.60 -6.09
N SER A 107 -0.80 -23.85 -5.00
CA SER A 107 0.25 -23.02 -4.43
C SER A 107 0.44 -23.23 -2.93
N ARG A 108 1.65 -22.95 -2.45
CA ARG A 108 1.97 -23.03 -1.02
C ARG A 108 1.45 -21.80 -0.27
N LYS A 109 0.23 -21.36 -0.54
CA LYS A 109 -0.35 -20.13 -0.01
C LYS A 109 -1.59 -20.41 0.83
N ILE A 110 -1.70 -19.65 1.92
CA ILE A 110 -2.88 -19.60 2.77
C ILE A 110 -3.33 -18.15 2.80
N ASP A 111 -4.57 -17.93 2.39
CA ASP A 111 -5.20 -16.64 2.43
C ASP A 111 -6.07 -16.54 3.67
N PHE A 112 -5.95 -15.42 4.38
CA PHE A 112 -6.80 -15.08 5.50
C PHE A 112 -7.61 -13.85 5.10
N VAL A 113 -8.94 -13.97 5.04
CA VAL A 113 -9.83 -12.92 4.49
C VAL A 113 -11.00 -12.63 5.41
N ASN A 114 -11.58 -11.44 5.27
CA ASN A 114 -12.82 -11.04 5.94
C ASN A 114 -13.99 -10.73 4.98
N GLY A 115 -13.84 -11.05 3.70
CA GLY A 115 -14.80 -10.73 2.63
C GLY A 115 -14.65 -9.35 2.00
N ARG A 116 -13.81 -8.46 2.56
CA ARG A 116 -13.47 -7.16 1.94
C ARG A 116 -11.97 -6.96 1.74
N LYS A 117 -11.17 -7.66 2.53
CA LYS A 117 -9.72 -7.57 2.58
C LYS A 117 -9.14 -8.97 2.80
N GLY A 118 -7.89 -9.17 2.38
CA GLY A 118 -7.18 -10.42 2.62
C GLY A 118 -5.67 -10.27 2.79
N TYR A 119 -5.08 -11.25 3.47
CA TYR A 119 -3.65 -11.39 3.73
C TYR A 119 -3.19 -12.78 3.30
N THR A 120 -2.14 -12.87 2.49
CA THR A 120 -1.54 -14.14 2.07
C THR A 120 -0.31 -14.47 2.89
N PHE A 121 -0.25 -15.72 3.34
CA PHE A 121 0.91 -16.31 3.98
C PHE A 121 1.45 -17.48 3.16
N TYR A 122 2.76 -17.62 3.10
CA TYR A 122 3.40 -18.77 2.45
C TYR A 122 3.58 -19.90 3.45
N ALA A 123 3.14 -21.10 3.12
CA ALA A 123 3.24 -22.24 4.02
C ALA A 123 4.69 -22.70 4.17
N ASP A 124 5.17 -22.76 5.40
CA ASP A 124 6.52 -23.17 5.76
C ASP A 124 6.51 -24.53 6.45
N GLY A 125 7.15 -25.52 5.81
CA GLY A 125 7.25 -26.88 6.32
C GLY A 125 5.97 -27.73 6.25
N PHE A 126 4.89 -27.27 5.60
CA PHE A 126 3.69 -28.08 5.37
C PHE A 126 2.99 -27.77 4.04
N ASP A 127 2.06 -28.65 3.65
CA ASP A 127 1.21 -28.55 2.46
C ASP A 127 -0.17 -27.97 2.82
N PRO A 128 -0.56 -26.78 2.31
CA PRO A 128 -1.90 -26.23 2.51
C PRO A 128 -3.03 -27.10 1.98
N GLY A 129 -2.79 -27.89 0.91
CA GLY A 129 -3.81 -28.76 0.32
C GLY A 129 -4.35 -29.79 1.33
N SER A 130 -3.48 -30.28 2.23
CA SER A 130 -3.85 -31.19 3.31
C SER A 130 -4.84 -30.61 4.34
N LEU A 131 -5.04 -29.29 4.38
CA LEU A 131 -5.96 -28.64 5.32
C LEU A 131 -7.43 -28.66 4.87
N GLY A 132 -7.72 -29.03 3.62
CA GLY A 132 -9.08 -29.06 3.08
C GLY A 132 -9.75 -27.68 3.04
N LEU A 133 -8.97 -26.61 2.94
CA LEU A 133 -9.49 -25.25 2.86
C LEU A 133 -10.03 -24.94 1.46
N PRO A 134 -11.11 -24.14 1.34
CA PRO A 134 -11.59 -23.67 0.05
C PRO A 134 -10.61 -22.70 -0.62
N GLU A 135 -10.75 -22.51 -1.93
CA GLU A 135 -10.01 -21.51 -2.73
C GLU A 135 -10.54 -20.10 -2.45
N ASN A 136 -9.65 -19.11 -2.27
CA ASN A 136 -10.05 -17.72 -2.14
C ASN A 136 -10.39 -17.14 -3.52
N VAL A 137 -11.65 -16.74 -3.69
CA VAL A 137 -12.12 -16.13 -4.92
C VAL A 137 -12.76 -14.75 -4.71
N TYR A 138 -12.69 -14.21 -3.51
CA TYR A 138 -13.50 -13.04 -3.12
C TYR A 138 -12.69 -11.76 -3.08
N VAL A 139 -11.44 -11.85 -2.64
CA VAL A 139 -10.63 -10.66 -2.39
C VAL A 139 -9.20 -10.90 -2.80
N GLU A 140 -8.61 -9.93 -3.49
CA GLU A 140 -7.16 -9.84 -3.62
C GLU A 140 -6.49 -9.70 -2.26
N THR A 141 -5.30 -10.26 -2.15
CA THR A 141 -4.62 -10.41 -0.88
C THR A 141 -3.28 -9.70 -0.87
N ARG A 142 -2.89 -9.19 0.30
CA ARG A 142 -1.57 -8.64 0.51
C ARG A 142 -0.62 -9.72 1.00
N ASN A 143 0.51 -9.88 0.32
CA ASN A 143 1.58 -10.78 0.76
C ASN A 143 2.17 -10.31 2.10
N MET A 144 2.17 -11.21 3.09
CA MET A 144 2.73 -10.96 4.41
C MET A 144 4.08 -11.66 4.58
N THR A 145 4.07 -12.93 4.96
CA THR A 145 5.27 -13.72 5.27
C THR A 145 4.94 -15.21 5.27
N TYR A 146 5.93 -16.03 5.59
CA TYR A 146 5.78 -17.43 5.88
C TYR A 146 5.01 -17.69 7.18
N ILE A 147 4.20 -18.76 7.20
CA ILE A 147 3.50 -19.28 8.37
C ILE A 147 3.81 -20.77 8.51
N THR A 148 4.12 -21.22 9.73
CA THR A 148 4.29 -22.65 10.03
C THR A 148 2.95 -23.30 10.33
N LEU A 149 2.86 -24.65 10.32
CA LEU A 149 1.61 -25.35 10.65
C LEU A 149 1.12 -24.97 12.06
N HIS A 150 2.04 -24.88 13.03
CA HIS A 150 1.71 -24.43 14.38
C HIS A 150 1.15 -23.01 14.39
N GLY A 151 1.81 -22.09 13.66
CA GLY A 151 1.36 -20.71 13.54
C GLY A 151 -0.03 -20.61 12.93
N TYR A 152 -0.31 -21.39 11.87
CA TYR A 152 -1.63 -21.49 11.27
C TYR A 152 -2.68 -21.97 12.30
N MET A 153 -2.41 -23.07 12.99
CA MET A 153 -3.33 -23.61 14.00
C MET A 153 -3.61 -22.61 15.14
N LYS A 154 -2.60 -21.84 15.54
CA LYS A 154 -2.79 -20.75 16.51
C LYS A 154 -3.63 -19.62 15.93
N ALA A 155 -3.34 -19.18 14.70
CA ALA A 155 -4.09 -18.15 14.00
C ALA A 155 -5.58 -18.51 13.84
N VAL A 156 -5.90 -19.78 13.55
CA VAL A 156 -7.27 -20.29 13.51
C VAL A 156 -7.97 -20.11 14.85
N LYS A 157 -7.30 -20.47 15.96
CA LYS A 157 -7.86 -20.36 17.31
C LYS A 157 -8.09 -18.91 17.76
N CYS A 158 -7.28 -17.96 17.29
CA CYS A 158 -7.36 -16.56 17.69
C CYS A 158 -7.65 -15.60 16.51
N ARG A 159 -8.40 -16.06 15.50
CA ARG A 159 -8.62 -15.37 14.21
C ARG A 159 -8.92 -13.88 14.33
N GLU A 160 -9.85 -13.48 15.20
CA GLU A 160 -10.22 -12.06 15.34
C GLU A 160 -9.08 -11.19 15.88
N LYS A 161 -8.35 -11.71 16.86
CA LYS A 161 -7.23 -11.00 17.48
C LYS A 161 -6.06 -10.92 16.52
N PHE A 162 -5.80 -11.99 15.78
CA PHE A 162 -4.76 -12.02 14.76
C PHE A 162 -5.10 -11.06 13.62
N TRP A 163 -6.37 -11.02 13.17
CA TRP A 163 -6.82 -10.06 12.18
C TRP A 163 -6.57 -8.61 12.61
N LYS A 164 -7.02 -8.23 13.81
CA LYS A 164 -6.80 -6.89 14.37
C LYS A 164 -5.31 -6.54 14.49
N PHE A 165 -4.47 -7.54 14.77
CA PHE A 165 -3.03 -7.37 14.79
C PHE A 165 -2.48 -7.07 13.38
N LEU A 166 -2.89 -7.83 12.36
CA LEU A 166 -2.48 -7.62 10.97
C LEU A 166 -2.92 -6.26 10.43
N GLU A 167 -4.15 -5.82 10.73
CA GLU A 167 -4.65 -4.51 10.30
C GLU A 167 -3.82 -3.34 10.86
N ARG A 168 -3.35 -3.47 12.10
CA ARG A 168 -2.46 -2.48 12.70
C ARG A 168 -1.05 -2.56 12.12
N LEU A 169 -0.53 -3.78 11.96
CA LEU A 169 0.80 -4.02 11.38
C LEU A 169 0.90 -3.48 9.95
N GLU A 170 -0.14 -3.61 9.16
CA GLU A 170 -0.18 -3.15 7.78
C GLU A 170 0.00 -1.63 7.65
N LYS A 171 -0.47 -0.84 8.63
CA LYS A 171 -0.24 0.61 8.66
C LYS A 171 1.24 0.95 8.76
N LEU A 172 2.07 0.02 9.22
CA LEU A 172 3.51 0.16 9.35
C LEU A 172 4.27 -0.37 8.13
N TYR A 173 3.61 -1.04 7.17
CA TYR A 173 4.25 -1.79 6.10
C TYR A 173 5.27 -0.97 5.29
N ALA A 174 4.99 0.30 5.04
CA ALA A 174 5.89 1.20 4.30
C ALA A 174 7.11 1.69 5.12
N TYR A 175 7.13 1.44 6.44
CA TYR A 175 8.09 2.05 7.38
C TYR A 175 8.93 1.04 8.15
N ILE A 176 8.51 -0.23 8.20
CA ILE A 176 9.29 -1.29 8.83
C ILE A 176 9.89 -2.23 7.78
N THR A 177 11.03 -2.82 8.11
CA THR A 177 11.65 -3.80 7.22
C THR A 177 10.85 -5.10 7.19
N GLU A 178 10.96 -5.84 6.08
CA GLU A 178 10.34 -7.17 5.96
C GLU A 178 10.75 -8.06 7.14
N ARG A 179 12.04 -8.09 7.51
CA ARG A 179 12.56 -8.83 8.67
C ARG A 179 11.79 -8.51 9.96
N LYS A 180 11.50 -7.23 10.21
CA LYS A 180 10.78 -6.78 11.40
C LYS A 180 9.32 -7.20 11.37
N MET A 181 8.67 -7.12 10.20
CA MET A 181 7.32 -7.64 9.98
C MET A 181 7.24 -9.14 10.26
N LYS A 182 8.20 -9.93 9.75
CA LYS A 182 8.31 -11.37 10.03
C LYS A 182 8.45 -11.64 11.53
N GLN A 183 9.31 -10.88 12.22
CA GLN A 183 9.50 -11.01 13.66
C GLN A 183 8.21 -10.74 14.44
N LEU A 184 7.46 -9.69 14.10
CA LEU A 184 6.20 -9.33 14.75
C LEU A 184 5.15 -10.44 14.60
N ILE A 185 4.98 -10.97 13.39
CA ILE A 185 4.04 -12.06 13.11
C ILE A 185 4.48 -13.36 13.80
N ALA A 186 5.76 -13.72 13.69
CA ALA A 186 6.30 -14.91 14.36
C ALA A 186 6.17 -14.83 15.88
N THR A 187 6.36 -13.64 16.47
CA THR A 187 6.17 -13.42 17.91
C THR A 187 4.73 -13.65 18.32
N PHE A 188 3.77 -13.11 17.55
CA PHE A 188 2.34 -13.29 17.82
C PHE A 188 1.96 -14.78 17.76
N LEU A 189 2.45 -15.46 16.73
CA LEU A 189 2.18 -16.87 16.45
C LEU A 189 3.09 -17.86 17.21
N SER A 190 3.98 -17.36 18.07
CA SER A 190 4.88 -18.18 18.90
C SER A 190 4.09 -19.17 19.75
N PRO A 191 4.60 -20.39 20.01
CA PRO A 191 3.97 -21.32 20.96
C PRO A 191 3.88 -20.78 22.39
N ASP A 192 4.64 -19.74 22.74
CA ASP A 192 4.61 -19.11 24.05
C ASP A 192 3.21 -18.58 24.41
N SER A 193 2.78 -18.80 25.66
CA SER A 193 1.52 -18.28 26.21
C SER A 193 1.40 -16.76 26.08
N ASP A 194 2.53 -16.06 26.19
CA ASP A 194 2.60 -14.60 26.17
C ASP A 194 2.94 -14.02 24.79
N GLY A 195 3.04 -14.85 23.75
CA GLY A 195 3.44 -14.42 22.40
C GLY A 195 2.56 -13.29 21.84
N GLU A 196 1.24 -13.37 22.06
CA GLU A 196 0.28 -12.33 21.67
C GLU A 196 0.60 -11.00 22.37
N ALA A 197 0.75 -11.01 23.69
CA ALA A 197 1.02 -9.82 24.48
C ALA A 197 2.37 -9.17 24.09
N LYS A 198 3.42 -10.00 23.93
CA LYS A 198 4.75 -9.56 23.48
C LYS A 198 4.69 -8.91 22.10
N ALA A 199 3.96 -9.52 21.15
CA ALA A 199 3.80 -8.97 19.81
C ALA A 199 3.10 -7.61 19.81
N TYR A 200 2.07 -7.41 20.64
CA TYR A 200 1.41 -6.11 20.79
C TYR A 200 2.29 -5.06 21.47
N VAL A 201 3.18 -5.44 22.39
CA VAL A 201 4.18 -4.52 22.95
C VAL A 201 5.13 -4.02 21.85
N LEU A 202 5.68 -4.95 21.06
CA LEU A 202 6.56 -4.61 19.94
C LEU A 202 5.84 -3.76 18.88
N LEU A 203 4.59 -4.11 18.56
CA LEU A 203 3.78 -3.35 17.59
C LEU A 203 3.55 -1.90 18.05
N ARG A 204 3.22 -1.69 19.33
CA ARG A 204 3.05 -0.34 19.90
C ARG A 204 4.33 0.48 19.89
N GLU A 205 5.47 -0.17 20.04
CA GLU A 205 6.76 0.50 19.93
C GLU A 205 7.00 1.00 18.51
N GLU A 206 6.72 0.16 17.51
CA GLU A 206 6.85 0.56 16.11
C GLU A 206 5.82 1.62 15.68
N GLU A 207 4.58 1.55 16.19
CA GLU A 207 3.59 2.63 15.99
C GLU A 207 4.09 3.97 16.56
N LYS A 208 4.67 3.97 17.78
CA LYS A 208 5.28 5.17 18.35
C LYS A 208 6.48 5.67 17.53
N ASN A 209 7.27 4.76 16.97
CA ASN A 209 8.39 5.13 16.09
C ASN A 209 7.87 5.78 14.81
N LEU A 210 6.80 5.25 14.22
CA LEU A 210 6.13 5.85 13.07
C LEU A 210 5.58 7.23 13.39
N GLU A 211 4.84 7.40 14.49
CA GLU A 211 4.31 8.70 14.91
C GLU A 211 5.41 9.74 15.09
N ARG A 212 6.55 9.34 15.69
CA ARG A 212 7.72 10.21 15.82
C ARG A 212 8.32 10.57 14.48
N ALA A 213 8.42 9.61 13.56
CA ALA A 213 8.94 9.83 12.21
C ALA A 213 8.05 10.81 11.43
N LEU A 214 6.73 10.57 11.40
CA LEU A 214 5.76 11.44 10.73
C LEU A 214 5.73 12.85 11.35
N ARG A 215 5.82 12.96 12.68
CA ARG A 215 5.91 14.27 13.35
C ARG A 215 7.18 15.00 12.95
N LYS A 216 8.32 14.32 12.93
CA LYS A 216 9.59 14.89 12.48
C LYS A 216 9.51 15.37 11.04
N GLU A 217 8.96 14.55 10.14
CA GLU A 217 8.76 14.90 8.73
C GLU A 217 7.85 16.11 8.57
N LYS A 218 6.74 16.16 9.30
CA LYS A 218 5.81 17.30 9.30
C LYS A 218 6.49 18.59 9.74
N ILE A 219 7.25 18.58 10.84
CA ILE A 219 7.99 19.75 11.34
C ILE A 219 9.00 20.24 10.31
N ILE A 220 9.74 19.31 9.69
CA ILE A 220 10.74 19.67 8.67
C ILE A 220 10.05 20.25 7.44
N ARG A 221 8.94 19.66 6.99
CA ARG A 221 8.17 20.17 5.85
C ARG A 221 7.65 21.58 6.10
N GLU A 222 7.00 21.80 7.25
CA GLU A 222 6.51 23.12 7.63
C GLU A 222 7.64 24.16 7.72
N PHE A 223 8.81 23.76 8.23
CA PHE A 223 9.97 24.64 8.28
C PHE A 223 10.51 24.98 6.89
N LYS A 224 10.60 24.00 5.97
CA LYS A 224 11.01 24.23 4.58
C LYS A 224 10.06 25.14 3.82
N GLU A 225 8.75 24.98 4.03
CA GLU A 225 7.72 25.82 3.40
C GLU A 225 7.78 27.27 3.89
N LYS A 226 8.00 27.48 5.20
CA LYS A 226 8.01 28.83 5.80
C LYS A 226 9.36 29.53 5.76
N GLY A 227 10.44 28.78 5.66
CA GLY A 227 11.82 29.28 5.79
C GLY A 227 12.20 29.73 7.20
N VAL A 228 11.27 29.73 8.17
CA VAL A 228 11.52 30.21 9.54
C VAL A 228 10.78 29.34 10.57
N ALA A 229 11.45 29.02 11.66
CA ALA A 229 10.85 28.38 12.83
C ALA A 229 11.37 29.02 14.13
N GLY A 230 10.50 29.22 15.11
CA GLY A 230 10.92 29.65 16.45
C GLY A 230 11.68 28.54 17.18
N ILE A 231 12.72 28.91 17.91
CA ILE A 231 13.54 28.02 18.74
C ILE A 231 13.77 28.66 20.12
N ASN A 232 14.34 27.92 21.07
CA ASN A 232 14.69 28.49 22.37
C ASN A 232 15.75 29.59 22.19
N GLY A 233 15.40 30.85 22.50
CA GLY A 233 16.28 32.00 22.44
C GLY A 233 16.39 32.68 21.06
N GLY A 234 15.48 32.38 20.13
CA GLY A 234 15.46 33.05 18.83
C GLY A 234 14.72 32.29 17.72
N TYR A 235 15.27 32.39 16.51
CA TYR A 235 14.71 31.85 15.27
C TYR A 235 15.74 31.02 14.52
N LEU A 236 15.28 29.91 13.95
CA LEU A 236 15.98 29.16 12.92
C LEU A 236 15.47 29.65 11.56
N VAL A 237 16.37 30.05 10.68
CA VAL A 237 16.05 30.56 9.34
C VAL A 237 16.75 29.68 8.29
N MET A 238 16.01 29.29 7.26
CA MET A 238 16.52 28.53 6.11
C MET A 238 16.50 29.43 4.88
N ILE A 239 17.65 29.53 4.22
CA ILE A 239 17.81 30.18 2.92
C ILE A 239 17.96 29.07 1.87
N ASP A 240 17.34 29.28 0.70
CA ASP A 240 17.32 28.35 -0.43
C ASP A 240 16.84 26.92 -0.09
N PRO A 241 15.59 26.76 0.40
CA PRO A 241 15.07 25.47 0.88
C PRO A 241 15.05 24.34 -0.16
N ASP A 242 15.03 24.70 -1.45
CA ASP A 242 15.06 23.78 -2.58
C ASP A 242 16.47 23.35 -2.98
N TYR A 243 17.50 24.04 -2.48
CA TYR A 243 18.89 23.67 -2.74
C TYR A 243 19.25 22.37 -2.01
N TYR A 244 20.20 21.63 -2.58
CA TYR A 244 20.56 20.31 -2.05
C TYR A 244 21.13 20.41 -0.61
N TYR A 245 21.81 21.53 -0.32
CA TYR A 245 22.35 21.91 0.98
C TYR A 245 21.94 23.34 1.35
N PRO A 246 20.73 23.54 1.89
CA PRO A 246 20.26 24.88 2.21
C PRO A 246 21.09 25.52 3.34
N SER A 247 21.34 26.82 3.27
CA SER A 247 22.00 27.52 4.37
C SER A 247 21.05 27.68 5.54
N LEU A 248 21.55 27.39 6.75
CA LEU A 248 20.79 27.49 7.99
C LEU A 248 21.41 28.52 8.90
N PHE A 249 20.58 29.40 9.45
CA PHE A 249 21.01 30.46 10.35
C PHE A 249 20.23 30.40 11.65
N ILE A 250 20.90 30.66 12.76
CA ILE A 250 20.27 31.00 14.04
C ILE A 250 20.31 32.51 14.18
N VAL A 251 19.14 33.10 14.45
CA VAL A 251 18.97 34.51 14.79
C VAL A 251 18.54 34.57 16.25
N SER A 252 19.34 35.20 17.11
CA SER A 252 18.97 35.37 18.52
C SER A 252 17.85 36.40 18.70
N ASP A 253 17.25 36.43 19.89
CA ASP A 253 16.22 37.44 20.23
C ASP A 253 16.73 38.89 20.21
N ILE A 254 18.05 39.09 20.21
CA ILE A 254 18.70 40.42 20.09
C ILE A 254 19.23 40.70 18.67
N GLY A 255 18.98 39.82 17.71
CA GLY A 255 19.35 40.01 16.29
C GLY A 255 20.75 39.52 15.91
N GLU A 256 21.46 38.78 16.76
CA GLU A 256 22.74 38.16 16.36
C GLU A 256 22.48 37.01 15.38
N VAL A 257 23.16 37.02 14.24
CA VAL A 257 23.04 35.98 13.20
C VAL A 257 24.28 35.09 13.22
N LYS A 258 24.07 33.78 13.28
CA LYS A 258 25.14 32.77 13.15
C LYS A 258 24.74 31.72 12.13
N GLU A 259 25.62 31.42 11.19
CA GLU A 259 25.41 30.33 10.25
C GLU A 259 25.73 28.99 10.94
N ILE A 260 24.88 27.99 10.73
CA ILE A 260 25.10 26.63 11.20
C ILE A 260 26.04 25.92 10.22
N ASP A 261 27.22 25.55 10.68
CA ASP A 261 28.11 24.67 9.93
C ASP A 261 27.69 23.22 10.13
N TYR A 262 27.19 22.59 9.07
CA TYR A 262 26.84 21.18 9.06
C TYR A 262 27.56 20.50 7.90
N LYS A 263 28.03 19.27 8.12
CA LYS A 263 28.90 18.50 7.20
C LYS A 263 28.21 18.01 5.91
N HIS A 264 27.24 18.73 5.37
CA HIS A 264 26.55 18.42 4.12
C HIS A 264 26.02 16.97 4.05
N ASP A 265 25.51 16.45 5.17
CA ASP A 265 24.75 15.20 5.23
C ASP A 265 23.28 15.52 5.54
N ARG A 266 22.38 15.13 4.61
CA ARG A 266 20.93 15.35 4.74
C ARG A 266 20.34 14.68 5.98
N SER A 267 20.86 13.51 6.39
CA SER A 267 20.34 12.80 7.55
C SER A 267 20.67 13.57 8.85
N THR A 268 21.89 14.10 8.91
CA THR A 268 22.37 14.97 9.97
C THR A 268 21.62 16.31 9.98
N LEU A 269 21.41 16.94 8.83
CA LEU A 269 20.69 18.21 8.68
C LEU A 269 19.25 18.13 9.25
N ASN A 270 18.46 17.16 8.79
CA ASN A 270 17.09 16.95 9.26
C ASN A 270 17.02 16.65 10.76
N ASN A 271 18.05 16.01 11.32
CA ASN A 271 18.13 15.75 12.74
C ASN A 271 18.47 17.01 13.55
N ILE A 272 19.40 17.84 13.06
CA ILE A 272 19.75 19.15 13.66
C ILE A 272 18.52 20.04 13.70
N ILE A 273 17.86 20.27 12.56
CA ILE A 273 16.64 21.08 12.43
C ILE A 273 15.59 20.62 13.45
N TYR A 274 15.25 19.33 13.44
CA TYR A 274 14.23 18.80 14.33
C TYR A 274 14.57 19.00 15.81
N LYS A 275 15.84 18.77 16.20
CA LYS A 275 16.27 18.96 17.59
C LYS A 275 16.20 20.42 18.00
N LEU A 276 16.68 21.34 17.18
CA LEU A 276 16.62 22.78 17.45
C LEU A 276 15.18 23.27 17.64
N ILE A 277 14.28 22.93 16.71
CA ILE A 277 12.86 23.30 16.79
C ILE A 277 12.18 22.70 18.03
N CYS A 278 12.58 21.48 18.42
CA CYS A 278 12.04 20.85 19.63
C CYS A 278 12.76 21.27 20.93
N GLY A 279 13.65 22.26 20.90
CA GLY A 279 14.38 22.73 22.09
C GLY A 279 15.35 21.70 22.69
N LYS A 280 15.81 20.73 21.89
CA LYS A 280 16.77 19.70 22.32
C LYS A 280 18.20 20.15 22.07
N PRO A 281 19.15 19.79 22.95
CA PRO A 281 20.55 20.15 22.76
C PRO A 281 21.13 19.48 21.50
N VAL A 282 21.92 20.27 20.75
CA VAL A 282 22.65 19.84 19.55
C VAL A 282 24.06 20.41 19.65
N LYS A 283 25.07 19.58 19.36
CA LYS A 283 26.42 20.10 19.13
C LYS A 283 26.48 20.62 17.72
N ILE A 284 26.65 21.92 17.58
CA ILE A 284 26.67 22.64 16.30
C ILE A 284 27.91 23.52 16.30
N GLU A 285 28.61 23.54 15.18
CA GLU A 285 29.66 24.50 14.90
C GLU A 285 29.04 25.69 14.17
N PHE A 286 29.52 26.89 14.48
CA PHE A 286 28.99 28.11 13.89
C PHE A 286 30.05 28.76 13.01
N LYS A 287 29.59 29.33 11.90
CA LYS A 287 30.37 30.27 11.08
C LYS A 287 29.79 31.66 11.24
N GLU A 288 30.66 32.65 11.08
CA GLU A 288 30.25 34.05 11.05
C GLU A 288 29.47 34.30 9.75
N ALA A 289 28.27 34.87 9.87
CA ALA A 289 27.43 35.16 8.72
C ALA A 289 27.98 36.38 7.97
N SER A 290 28.06 36.31 6.64
CA SER A 290 28.47 37.46 5.83
C SER A 290 27.38 38.54 5.82
N SER A 291 27.75 39.76 5.40
CA SER A 291 26.77 40.84 5.26
C SER A 291 25.63 40.52 4.29
N ASP A 292 25.88 39.71 3.26
CA ASP A 292 24.84 39.31 2.31
C ASP A 292 23.95 38.20 2.90
N ASP A 293 24.50 37.30 3.71
CA ASP A 293 23.70 36.33 4.48
C ASP A 293 22.72 37.04 5.41
N ILE A 294 23.19 38.07 6.13
CA ILE A 294 22.33 38.86 7.03
C ILE A 294 21.18 39.50 6.26
N LYS A 295 21.43 40.10 5.09
CA LYS A 295 20.35 40.68 4.25
C LYS A 295 19.33 39.63 3.81
N ASN A 296 19.78 38.45 3.42
CA ASN A 296 18.89 37.34 3.03
C ASN A 296 18.06 36.86 4.22
N VAL A 297 18.68 36.71 5.39
CA VAL A 297 18.02 36.36 6.64
C VAL A 297 16.98 37.41 7.02
N VAL A 298 17.30 38.71 6.98
CA VAL A 298 16.38 39.82 7.23
C VAL A 298 15.18 39.76 6.28
N THR A 299 15.41 39.45 5.00
CA THR A 299 14.35 39.35 3.99
C THR A 299 13.38 38.20 4.28
N VAL A 300 13.89 37.04 4.67
CA VAL A 300 13.05 35.86 4.99
C VAL A 300 12.36 36.02 6.34
N LEU A 301 13.12 36.42 7.38
CA LEU A 301 12.62 36.61 8.74
C LEU A 301 11.63 37.77 8.83
N GLY A 302 11.85 38.86 8.10
CA GLY A 302 11.01 40.06 8.13
C GLY A 302 9.57 39.84 7.67
N LYS A 303 9.30 38.75 6.92
CA LYS A 303 7.94 38.33 6.57
C LYS A 303 7.13 37.84 7.78
N ILE A 304 7.81 37.44 8.85
CA ILE A 304 7.20 36.82 10.05
C ILE A 304 7.47 37.65 11.31
N ARG A 305 8.67 38.24 11.43
CA ARG A 305 9.13 39.10 12.53
C ARG A 305 9.73 40.40 11.96
N PRO A 306 8.91 41.32 11.44
CA PRO A 306 9.38 42.59 10.86
C PRO A 306 10.08 43.48 11.90
N ASP A 307 9.69 43.35 13.17
CA ASP A 307 10.30 44.06 14.29
C ASP A 307 11.75 43.64 14.54
N LEU A 308 12.04 42.33 14.53
CA LEU A 308 13.41 41.81 14.70
C LEU A 308 14.25 42.09 13.45
N ALA A 309 13.66 41.97 12.26
CA ALA A 309 14.31 42.32 11.01
C ALA A 309 14.78 43.78 10.96
N LEU A 310 14.03 44.71 11.57
CA LEU A 310 14.40 46.13 11.67
C LEU A 310 15.60 46.37 12.60
N VAL A 311 15.76 45.55 13.65
CA VAL A 311 16.92 45.62 14.56
C VAL A 311 18.20 45.11 13.89
N MET A 312 18.06 44.20 12.93
CA MET A 312 19.16 43.58 12.21
C MET A 312 19.62 44.34 10.96
N ALA A 313 18.76 45.20 10.41
CA ALA A 313 19.00 45.99 9.20
C ALA A 313 19.81 47.25 9.47
#